data_AF-A0A1F3MDE1-F1
#
_entry.id   AF-A0A1F3MDE1-F1
#
_cell.length_a   1.000
_cell.length_b   1.000
_cell.length_c   1.000
_cell.angle_alpha   90.00
_cell.angle_beta   90.00
_cell.angle_gamma   90.00
#
_symmetry.space_group_name_H-M   'P 1'
#
loop_
_entity.id
_entity.type
_entity.pdbx_description
1 polymer ?
#
loop_
_entity_poly.entity_id
_entity_poly.type
_entity_poly.pdbx_seq_one_letter_code
_entity_poly.pdbx_strand_id
1 'polypeptide(L)' 'MYKPFDKETRYYIDLDLKSMKILKWDYDHRTILVTQKMSNPDQVRIYISKGQYNKLTMPETPGTGRP' A
#
# COMPACT_ATOMS: atom_id res chain seq x y z
N MET A 1 -15.13 7.77 -6.27
CA MET A 1 -14.60 6.86 -7.31
C MET A 1 -14.57 5.44 -6.72
N TYR A 2 -15.23 4.49 -7.36
CA TYR A 2 -15.21 3.08 -6.95
C TYR A 2 -13.88 2.44 -7.41
N LYS A 3 -13.02 2.02 -6.47
CA LYS A 3 -11.86 1.18 -6.78
C LYS A 3 -12.35 -0.28 -6.73
N PRO A 4 -12.44 -1.00 -7.87
CA PRO A 4 -12.82 -2.41 -7.84
C PRO A 4 -11.88 -3.19 -6.93
N PHE A 5 -12.47 -3.92 -5.98
CA PHE A 5 -11.76 -4.69 -4.97
C PHE A 5 -11.96 -6.18 -5.23
N ASP A 6 -10.95 -6.83 -5.78
CA ASP A 6 -11.00 -8.21 -6.25
C ASP A 6 -9.63 -8.92 -6.09
N LYS A 7 -9.50 -10.10 -6.70
CA LYS A 7 -8.27 -10.90 -6.66
C LYS A 7 -7.06 -10.22 -7.33
N GLU A 8 -7.28 -9.24 -8.19
CA GLU A 8 -6.23 -8.46 -8.87
C GLU A 8 -5.90 -7.16 -8.14
N THR A 9 -6.56 -6.86 -7.02
CA THR A 9 -6.12 -5.80 -6.12
C THR A 9 -4.72 -6.11 -5.57
N ARG A 10 -3.84 -5.11 -5.60
CA ARG A 10 -2.50 -5.16 -5.00
C ARG A 10 -2.33 -3.98 -4.06
N TYR A 11 -1.69 -4.26 -2.94
CA TYR A 11 -1.37 -3.27 -1.91
C TYR A 11 0.09 -2.92 -2.03
N TYR A 12 0.44 -1.68 -1.73
CA TYR A 12 1.80 -1.23 -1.91
C TYR A 12 2.19 -0.07 -0.98
N ILE A 13 3.49 0.11 -0.86
CA ILE A 13 4.13 1.26 -0.21
C ILE A 13 5.07 1.89 -1.24
N ASP A 14 4.95 3.20 -1.44
CA ASP A 14 5.91 3.99 -2.21
C ASP A 14 6.92 4.63 -1.25
N LEU A 15 8.19 4.47 -1.58
CA LEU A 15 9.34 4.95 -0.81
C LEU A 15 10.18 5.88 -1.69
N ASP A 16 10.81 6.88 -1.08
CA ASP A 16 11.88 7.65 -1.70
C ASP A 16 13.24 7.16 -1.19
N LEU A 17 14.04 6.55 -2.06
CA LEU A 17 15.32 5.97 -1.70
C LEU A 17 16.35 7.03 -1.28
N LYS A 18 16.26 8.24 -1.82
CA LYS A 18 17.20 9.32 -1.51
C LYS A 18 17.04 9.85 -0.10
N SER A 19 15.80 10.11 0.33
CA SER A 19 15.52 10.59 1.69
C SER A 19 15.24 9.47 2.70
N MET A 20 15.14 8.22 2.24
CA MET A 20 14.75 7.06 3.04
C MET A 20 13.38 7.23 3.73
N LYS A 21 12.45 7.92 3.06
CA LYS A 21 11.11 8.21 3.60
C LYS A 21 10.03 7.40 2.91
N ILE A 22 9.01 7.05 3.69
CA ILE A 22 7.75 6.55 3.14
C ILE A 22 6.99 7.74 2.54
N LEU A 23 6.63 7.63 1.26
CA LEU A 23 5.83 8.64 0.56
C LEU A 23 4.33 8.40 0.79
N LYS A 24 3.89 7.15 0.62
CA LYS A 24 2.49 6.73 0.83
C LYS A 24 2.35 5.21 0.87
N TRP A 25 1.19 4.74 1.33
CA TRP A 25 0.70 3.39 1.15
C TRP A 25 -0.74 3.41 0.64
N ASP A 26 -1.07 2.55 -0.31
CA ASP A 26 -2.41 2.47 -0.92
C ASP A 26 -2.62 1.09 -1.57
N TYR A 27 -3.76 0.91 -2.21
CA TYR A 27 -4.06 -0.23 -3.07
C TYR A 27 -4.65 0.21 -4.41
N ASP A 28 -4.44 -0.61 -5.42
CA ASP A 28 -5.05 -0.44 -6.73
C ASP A 28 -5.13 -1.77 -7.49
N HIS A 29 -5.79 -1.77 -8.63
CA HIS A 29 -5.87 -2.94 -9.50
C HIS A 29 -4.53 -3.15 -10.24
N ARG A 30 -4.10 -4.40 -10.39
CA ARG A 30 -2.82 -4.77 -11.03
C ARG A 30 -2.59 -4.09 -12.38
N THR A 31 -3.62 -4.00 -13.22
CA THR A 31 -3.49 -3.40 -14.57
C THR A 31 -3.17 -1.91 -14.51
N ILE A 32 -3.68 -1.18 -13.53
CA ILE A 32 -3.39 0.24 -13.33
C ILE A 32 -1.96 0.41 -12.82
N LEU A 33 -1.53 -0.46 -11.90
CA LEU A 33 -0.19 -0.37 -11.32
C LEU A 33 0.93 -0.68 -12.33
N VAL A 34 0.67 -1.57 -13.30
CA VAL A 34 1.64 -1.90 -14.36
C VAL A 34 1.80 -0.74 -15.37
N THR A 35 0.76 0.06 -15.59
CA THR A 35 0.83 1.22 -16.50
C THR A 35 1.33 2.48 -15.81
N GLN A 36 1.33 2.50 -14.47
CA GLN A 36 1.80 3.64 -13.69
C GLN A 36 3.31 3.79 -13.79
N LYS A 37 3.76 4.84 -14.49
CA LYS A 37 5.17 5.23 -14.53
C LYS A 37 5.47 6.14 -13.34
N MET A 38 6.53 5.83 -12.60
CA MET A 38 7.06 6.72 -11.56
C MET A 38 7.81 7.87 -12.24
N SER A 39 7.44 9.11 -11.93
CA SER A 39 8.11 10.30 -12.46
C SER A 39 9.45 10.56 -11.76
N ASN A 40 9.58 10.11 -10.50
CA ASN A 40 10.81 10.23 -9.73
C ASN A 40 11.62 8.91 -9.85
N PRO A 41 12.88 8.93 -10.33
CA PRO A 41 13.72 7.74 -10.39
C PRO A 41 14.08 7.16 -9.01
N ASP A 42 14.09 7.99 -7.96
CA ASP A 42 14.36 7.55 -6.59
C ASP A 42 13.11 6.98 -5.90
N GLN A 43 11.94 7.06 -6.56
CA GLN A 43 10.70 6.49 -6.03
C GLN A 43 10.58 5.01 -6.39
N VAL A 44 10.54 4.17 -5.36
CA VAL A 44 10.36 2.72 -5.50
C VAL A 44 9.06 2.29 -4.85
N ARG A 45 8.38 1.35 -5.51
CA ARG A 45 7.17 0.69 -5.00
C ARG A 45 7.47 -0.69 -4.47
N ILE A 46 7.09 -0.96 -3.24
CA ILE A 46 7.12 -2.29 -2.64
C ILE A 46 5.71 -2.82 -2.53
N TYR A 47 5.45 -3.99 -3.11
CA TYR A 47 4.17 -4.68 -2.97
C TYR A 47 4.10 -5.42 -1.65
N ILE A 48 2.94 -5.32 -0.99
CA ILE A 48 2.67 -5.98 0.28
C ILE A 48 1.38 -6.80 0.21
N SER A 49 1.24 -7.74 1.15
CA SER A 49 0.02 -8.52 1.32
C SER A 49 -1.11 -7.69 1.94
N LYS A 50 -2.37 -8.14 1.77
CA LYS A 50 -3.53 -7.55 2.45
C LYS A 50 -3.36 -7.48 3.97
N GLY A 51 -2.83 -8.54 4.59
CA GLY A 51 -2.60 -8.58 6.03
C GLY A 51 -1.60 -7.52 6.50
N GLN A 52 -0.52 -7.30 5.74
CA GLN A 52 0.44 -6.22 6.03
C GLN A 52 -0.20 -4.84 5.83
N TYR A 53 -0.98 -4.64 4.77
CA TYR A 53 -1.68 -3.37 4.54
C TYR A 53 -2.70 -3.06 5.65
N ASN A 54 -3.42 -4.08 6.12
CA ASN A 54 -4.36 -3.92 7.24
C ASN A 54 -3.64 -3.45 8.51
N LYS A 55 -2.44 -3.97 8.81
CA LYS A 55 -1.64 -3.49 9.97
C LYS A 55 -1.24 -2.02 9.86
N LEU A 56 -1.10 -1.49 8.63
CA LEU A 56 -0.75 -0.07 8.40
C LEU A 56 -1.96 0.87 8.49
N THR A 57 -3.15 0.37 8.14
CA THR A 57 -4.36 1.20 7.98
C THR A 57 -5.38 1.03 9.10
N MET A 58 -5.35 -0.12 9.76
CA MET A 58 -6.15 -0.46 10.91
C MET A 58 -5.17 -0.69 12.05
N PRO A 59 -4.66 0.39 12.69
CA PRO A 59 -3.93 0.22 13.93
C PRO A 59 -4.80 -0.59 14.87
N GLU A 60 -4.25 -1.65 15.44
CA GLU A 60 -4.98 -2.54 16.33
C GLU A 60 -5.70 -1.67 17.37
N THR A 61 -7.04 -1.74 17.40
CA THR A 61 -7.79 -1.13 18.50
C THR A 61 -7.16 -1.64 19.80
N PRO A 62 -6.70 -0.75 20.71
CA PRO A 62 -6.17 -1.19 22.00
C PRO A 62 -7.24 -2.10 22.62
N GLY A 63 -6.80 -3.32 22.95
CA GLY A 63 -7.66 -4.50 22.98
C GLY A 63 -9.00 -4.26 23.66
N THR A 64 -10.05 -4.83 23.07
CA THR A 64 -11.10 -5.42 23.89
C THR A 64 -10.41 -6.45 24.77
N GLY A 65 -10.05 -6.03 25.99
CA GLY A 65 -9.72 -6.93 27.07
C GLY A 65 -10.81 -7.99 27.08
N ARG A 66 -10.43 -9.22 26.76
CA ARG A 66 -11.30 -10.36 26.93
C ARG A 66 -11.55 -10.46 28.44
N PRO A 67 -12.81 -10.51 28.91
CA PRO A 67 -13.10 -10.72 30.32
C PRO A 67 -12.51 -12.06 30.81
#